data_AF-A0A210QGM9-F1
#
_entry.id   AF-A0A210QGM9-F1
#
_cell.length_a   1.000
_cell.length_b   1.000
_cell.length_c   1.000
_cell.angle_alpha   90.00
_cell.angle_beta   90.00
_cell.angle_gamma   90.00
#
_symmetry.space_group_name_H-M   'P 1'
#
loop_
_entity.id
_entity.type
_entity.pdbx_description
1 polymer ?
#
loop_
_entity_poly.entity_id
_entity_poly.type
_entity_poly.pdbx_seq_one_letter_code
_entity_poly.pdbx_strand_id
1 'polypeptide(L)'
;MELKGNFLLVAAIDFGTTYTGYAYSTRKEFQTDPLKINMMTWNAGSGGLVSQKTSTCVLFKPDETFHSFGYKAEDNYTEQVLDGDYEDWFFFRRCTKNV
;
A
#
# COMPACT_ATOMS: atom_id res chain seq x y z
N MET A 1 20.36 17.41 -8.68
CA MET A 1 20.38 15.94 -8.51
C MET A 1 20.82 15.36 -9.83
N GLU A 2 22.05 14.84 -9.92
CA GLU A 2 22.58 14.27 -11.16
C GLU A 2 22.44 12.75 -11.09
N LEU A 3 21.51 12.18 -11.87
CA LEU A 3 21.23 10.75 -11.87
C LEU A 3 22.34 10.01 -12.64
N LYS A 4 23.33 9.47 -11.92
CA LYS A 4 24.38 8.61 -12.49
C LYS A 4 23.81 7.21 -12.77
N GLY A 5 23.15 7.04 -13.91
CA GLY A 5 22.65 5.76 -14.39
C GLY A 5 21.51 5.90 -15.40
N ASN A 6 21.36 4.91 -16.29
CA ASN A 6 20.34 4.90 -17.33
C ASN A 6 18.97 4.44 -16.76
N PHE A 7 18.44 5.17 -15.77
CA PHE A 7 17.19 4.83 -15.08
C PHE A 7 15.97 5.17 -15.94
N LEU A 8 14.98 4.27 -15.96
CA LEU A 8 13.72 4.47 -16.68
C LEU A 8 12.69 5.28 -15.86
N LEU A 9 12.77 5.23 -14.53
CA LEU A 9 11.91 5.99 -13.61
C LEU A 9 12.63 6.26 -12.28
N VAL A 10 12.13 7.26 -11.56
CA VAL A 10 12.47 7.53 -10.15
C VAL A 10 11.18 7.44 -9.34
N ALA A 11 11.23 6.78 -8.19
CA ALA A 11 10.09 6.66 -7.28
C ALA A 11 10.48 7.11 -5.86
N ALA A 12 9.53 7.73 -5.16
CA ALA A 12 9.57 8.02 -3.74
C ALA A 12 8.51 7.16 -3.05
N ILE A 13 8.92 6.42 -2.01
CA ILE A 13 8.04 5.56 -1.23
C ILE A 13 7.95 6.13 0.18
N ASP A 14 6.73 6.29 0.68
CA ASP A 14 6.42 6.77 2.02
C ASP A 14 5.76 5.63 2.80
N PHE A 15 6.49 5.03 3.74
CA PHE A 15 5.98 4.07 4.70
C PHE A 15 5.64 4.81 6.01
N GLY A 16 4.47 5.44 6.03
CA GLY A 16 3.96 6.09 7.23
C GLY A 16 3.41 5.07 8.24
N THR A 17 3.22 5.51 9.49
CA THR A 17 2.60 4.68 10.53
C THR A 17 1.17 4.31 10.17
N THR A 18 0.35 5.27 9.71
CA THR A 18 -1.06 5.00 9.35
C THR A 18 -1.25 4.63 7.89
N TYR A 19 -0.52 5.29 6.99
CA TYR A 19 -0.71 5.15 5.55
C TYR A 19 0.61 5.03 4.82
N THR A 20 0.62 4.17 3.81
CA THR A 20 1.73 3.95 2.89
C THR A 20 1.33 4.43 1.49
N GLY A 21 2.23 5.06 0.79
CA GLY A 21 2.01 5.48 -0.60
C GLY A 21 3.31 5.61 -1.36
N TYR A 22 3.21 5.80 -2.67
CA TYR A 22 4.36 6.09 -3.49
C TYR A 22 3.99 7.04 -4.62
N ALA A 23 5.01 7.78 -5.07
CA ALA A 23 4.95 8.67 -6.21
C ALA A 23 6.12 8.36 -7.14
N TYR A 24 5.95 8.53 -8.44
CA TYR A 24 7.02 8.28 -9.40
C TYR A 24 6.97 9.23 -10.59
N SER A 25 8.10 9.39 -11.26
CA SER A 25 8.20 10.06 -12.55
C SER A 25 9.07 9.22 -13.47
N THR A 26 8.60 8.95 -14.69
CA THR A 26 9.44 8.30 -15.70
C THR A 26 10.46 9.29 -16.25
N ARG A 27 11.58 8.80 -16.76
CA ARG A 27 12.61 9.66 -17.37
C ARG A 27 12.02 10.50 -18.52
N LYS A 28 11.16 9.90 -19.34
CA LYS A 28 10.49 10.60 -20.45
C LYS A 28 9.64 11.75 -19.93
N GLU A 29 8.80 11.49 -18.94
CA GLU A 29 7.94 12.52 -18.34
C GLU A 29 8.77 13.63 -17.71
N PHE A 30 9.79 13.29 -16.92
CA PHE A 30 10.69 14.28 -16.32
C PHE A 30 11.41 15.15 -17.36
N GLN A 31 11.79 14.60 -18.51
CA GLN A 31 12.42 15.36 -19.60
C GLN A 31 11.44 16.29 -20.31
N THR A 32 10.16 15.90 -20.43
CA THR A 32 9.13 16.74 -21.08
C THR A 32 8.49 17.75 -20.15
N ASP A 33 8.28 17.37 -18.89
CA ASP A 33 7.66 18.15 -17.82
C ASP A 33 8.20 17.63 -16.47
N PRO A 34 9.22 18.28 -15.90
CA PRO A 34 9.83 17.88 -14.63
C PRO A 34 8.86 17.84 -13.44
N LEU A 35 7.72 18.52 -13.53
CA LEU A 35 6.71 18.57 -12.46
C LEU A 35 5.64 17.49 -12.60
N LYS A 36 5.67 16.68 -13.67
CA LYS A 36 4.74 15.57 -13.86
C LYS A 36 5.11 14.40 -12.95
N ILE A 37 4.36 14.29 -11.86
CA ILE A 37 4.47 13.22 -10.87
C ILE A 37 3.21 12.36 -10.90
N ASN A 38 3.40 11.05 -11.01
CA ASN A 38 2.34 10.07 -10.97
C ASN A 38 2.22 9.51 -9.55
N MET A 39 0.99 9.36 -9.05
CA MET A 39 0.67 8.71 -7.78
C MET A 39 -0.33 7.59 -8.02
N MET A 40 -0.27 6.55 -7.20
CA MET A 40 -1.24 5.46 -7.28
C MET A 40 -2.52 5.84 -6.54
N THR A 41 -3.63 5.68 -7.25
CA THR A 41 -4.97 5.83 -6.70
C THR A 41 -5.47 4.49 -6.17
N TRP A 42 -5.84 4.45 -4.89
CA TRP A 42 -6.35 3.30 -4.16
C TRP A 42 -7.83 3.52 -3.79
N ASN A 43 -8.61 2.45 -3.84
CA ASN A 43 -9.98 2.46 -3.32
C ASN A 43 -9.95 2.05 -1.84
N ALA A 44 -10.39 2.94 -0.97
CA ALA A 44 -10.50 2.74 0.46
C ALA A 44 -11.87 2.13 0.80
N GLY A 45 -11.93 0.80 0.79
CA GLY A 45 -13.10 0.01 1.16
C GLY A 45 -14.30 0.14 0.22
N SER A 46 -15.41 -0.44 0.65
CA SER A 46 -16.68 -0.56 -0.09
C SER A 46 -17.45 0.75 -0.30
N GLY A 47 -17.04 1.84 0.37
CA GLY A 47 -17.67 3.17 0.26
C GLY A 47 -17.25 3.99 -0.97
N GLY A 48 -16.35 3.48 -1.82
CA GLY A 48 -15.89 4.18 -3.02
C GLY A 48 -15.01 5.39 -2.75
N LEU A 49 -14.43 5.50 -1.55
CA LEU A 49 -13.48 6.56 -1.22
C LEU A 49 -12.17 6.33 -1.97
N VAL A 50 -11.68 7.37 -2.63
CA VAL A 50 -10.48 7.32 -3.46
C VAL A 50 -9.33 8.02 -2.74
N SER A 51 -8.17 7.37 -2.62
CA SER A 51 -7.01 7.87 -1.87
C SER A 51 -5.69 7.67 -2.63
N GLN A 52 -4.73 8.59 -2.45
CA GLN A 52 -3.36 8.44 -2.99
C GLN A 52 -2.44 7.60 -2.08
N LYS A 53 -2.99 7.08 -0.98
CA LYS A 53 -2.31 6.18 -0.05
C LYS A 53 -3.21 5.02 0.32
N THR A 54 -2.60 3.91 0.73
CA THR A 54 -3.27 2.75 1.30
C THR A 54 -2.91 2.59 2.77
N SER A 55 -3.71 1.83 3.53
CA SER A 55 -3.43 1.58 4.96
C SER A 55 -2.05 0.93 5.16
N THR A 56 -1.31 1.31 6.19
CA THR A 56 -0.08 0.59 6.55
C THR A 56 -0.44 -0.64 7.39
N CYS A 57 -0.91 -1.67 6.71
CA CYS A 57 -1.27 -2.94 7.32
C CYS A 57 -1.02 -4.11 6.38
N VAL A 58 -0.82 -5.28 6.97
CA VAL A 58 -0.59 -6.55 6.27
C VAL A 58 -1.37 -7.66 6.95
N LEU A 59 -1.93 -8.55 6.14
CA LEU A 59 -2.60 -9.76 6.55
C LEU A 59 -1.77 -10.95 6.11
N PHE A 60 -1.52 -11.87 7.04
CA PHE A 60 -0.94 -13.18 6.77
C PHE A 60 -1.96 -14.26 7.09
N LYS A 61 -1.84 -15.37 6.37
CA LYS A 61 -2.59 -16.60 6.61
C LYS A 61 -2.06 -17.33 7.86
N PRO A 62 -2.79 -18.35 8.34
CA PRO A 62 -2.34 -19.25 9.41
C PRO A 62 -0.97 -19.88 9.21
N ASP A 63 -0.58 -20.14 7.96
CA ASP A 63 0.73 -20.70 7.60
C ASP A 63 1.84 -19.63 7.50
N GLU A 64 1.60 -18.44 8.05
CA GLU A 64 2.49 -17.27 8.02
C GLU A 64 2.82 -16.73 6.61
N THR A 65 2.12 -17.21 5.58
CA THR A 65 2.32 -16.71 4.22
C THR A 65 1.57 -15.40 3.99
N PHE A 66 2.18 -14.51 3.19
CA PHE A 66 1.58 -13.23 2.83
C PHE A 66 0.23 -13.43 2.14
N HIS A 67 -0.79 -12.72 2.62
CA HIS A 67 -2.11 -12.70 2.00
C HIS A 67 -2.37 -11.39 1.25
N SER A 68 -2.36 -10.26 1.98
CA SER A 68 -2.70 -8.95 1.42
C SER A 68 -2.06 -7.81 2.21
N PHE A 69 -1.98 -6.63 1.58
CA PHE A 69 -1.50 -5.38 2.16
C PHE A 69 -2.53 -4.26 1.93
N GLY A 70 -2.53 -3.22 2.76
CA GLY A 70 -3.32 -2.02 2.53
C GLY A 70 -4.81 -2.18 2.79
N TYR A 71 -5.64 -1.37 2.15
CA TYR A 71 -7.10 -1.47 2.27
C TYR A 71 -7.61 -2.87 1.96
N LYS A 72 -6.98 -3.59 1.02
CA LYS A 72 -7.31 -4.99 0.75
C LYS A 72 -7.08 -5.90 1.97
N ALA A 73 -6.09 -5.62 2.81
CA ALA A 73 -5.91 -6.35 4.07
C ALA A 73 -6.99 -5.99 5.09
N GLU A 74 -7.39 -4.73 5.19
CA GLU A 74 -8.50 -4.30 6.06
C GLU A 74 -9.83 -4.93 5.65
N ASP A 75 -10.15 -4.92 4.35
CA ASP A 75 -11.38 -5.49 3.79
C ASP A 75 -11.45 -7.00 4.04
N ASN A 76 -10.39 -7.75 3.67
CA ASN A 76 -10.35 -9.20 3.86
C ASN A 76 -10.39 -9.59 5.34
N TYR A 77 -9.69 -8.85 6.20
CA TYR A 77 -9.75 -9.08 7.64
C TYR A 77 -11.19 -8.86 8.14
N THR A 78 -11.82 -7.73 7.80
CA THR A 78 -13.18 -7.41 8.25
C THR A 78 -14.21 -8.43 7.76
N GLU A 79 -14.17 -8.80 6.48
CA GLU A 79 -15.06 -9.84 5.91
C GLU A 79 -14.92 -11.15 6.65
N GLN A 80 -13.68 -11.61 6.88
CA GLN A 80 -13.48 -12.88 7.56
C GLN A 80 -13.80 -12.81 9.06
N VAL A 81 -13.62 -11.66 9.75
CA VAL A 81 -13.99 -11.51 11.19
C VAL A 81 -15.47 -11.79 11.35
N LEU A 82 -16.29 -11.37 10.39
CA LEU A 82 -17.73 -11.58 10.40
C LEU A 82 -18.10 -13.07 10.23
N ASP A 83 -17.22 -13.88 9.64
CA ASP A 83 -17.45 -15.30 9.36
C ASP A 83 -16.97 -16.24 10.51
N GLY A 84 -16.20 -15.73 11.48
CA GLY A 84 -15.87 -16.46 12.73
C GLY A 84 -14.67 -17.42 12.70
N ASP A 85 -13.91 -17.50 11.60
CA ASP A 85 -12.80 -18.46 11.38
C ASP A 85 -11.43 -18.00 11.94
N TYR A 86 -11.41 -17.43 13.15
CA TYR A 86 -10.40 -16.43 13.52
C TYR A 86 -9.17 -16.82 14.34
N GLU A 87 -9.02 -18.06 14.80
CA GLU A 87 -7.94 -18.31 15.78
C GLU A 87 -6.51 -18.21 15.20
N ASP A 88 -6.33 -18.28 13.88
CA ASP A 88 -4.98 -18.48 13.31
C ASP A 88 -4.48 -17.40 12.33
N TRP A 89 -5.28 -16.42 11.89
CA TRP A 89 -4.79 -15.39 10.95
C TRP A 89 -4.01 -14.28 11.65
N PHE A 90 -2.98 -13.72 10.99
CA PHE A 90 -2.14 -12.67 11.57
C PHE A 90 -2.34 -11.33 10.87
N PHE A 91 -3.03 -10.42 11.55
CA PHE A 91 -3.23 -9.05 11.07
C PHE A 91 -2.36 -8.04 11.81
N PHE A 92 -1.50 -7.35 11.07
CA PHE A 92 -0.63 -6.30 11.57
C PHE A 92 -1.08 -4.96 11.03
N ARG A 93 -1.33 -4.00 11.91
CA ARG A 93 -1.71 -2.63 11.56
C ARG A 93 -0.75 -1.66 12.23
N ARG A 94 -0.31 -0.64 11.48
CA ARG A 94 0.72 0.32 11.92
C ARG A 94 2.04 -0.34 12.30
N CYS A 95 2.38 -1.44 11.62
CA CYS A 95 3.53 -2.30 11.94
C CYS A 95 3.51 -2.86 13.37
N THR A 96 2.34 -2.90 14.01
CA THR A 96 2.11 -3.53 15.31
C THR A 96 1.06 -4.63 15.14
N LYS A 97 1.23 -5.75 15.85
CA LYS A 97 0.19 -6.80 15.88
C LYS A 97 -1.03 -6.23 16.62
N ASN A 98 -2.21 -6.30 16.02
CA ASN A 98 -3.42 -6.04 16.78
C ASN A 98 -3.61 -7.22 17.74
N VAL A 99 -3.68 -6.92 19.05
CA VAL A 99 -3.92 -7.89 20.12
C VAL A 99 -5.40 -7.95 20.41
#